data_AF-A0A8T4MEQ7-F1
#
_entry.id   AF-A0A8T4MEQ7-F1
#
_cell.length_a   1.000
_cell.length_b   1.000
_cell.length_c   1.000
_cell.angle_alpha   90.00
_cell.angle_beta   90.00
_cell.angle_gamma   90.00
#
_symmetry.space_group_name_H-M   'P 1'
#
loop_
_entity.id
_entity.type
_entity.pdbx_description
1 polymer ?
#
loop_
_entity_poly.entity_id
_entity_poly.type
_entity_poly.pdbx_seq_one_letter_code
_entity_poly.pdbx_strand_id
1 'polypeptide(L)'
;MNKLFYFFIFIIFLNSVFASAECISTTIAKQDYLPSETIQVEILSSASREIKTTDLMLYNYDVQAYTQFNLIKLSNQKYFLFFDIPQSSGDYYLKIKNYCNDNLETYSTKIITKEPIERFYSSLKDSLKNNLYSVSLDQIVLAGKIFQYDKEFHEQIYSAYTSRADNCIKKECDAQWISLSSIAFPIIKEQMINKIREREILITGQWKIILQDPSIKCNISFNGGNETEFISNILDLTSY
;
A
#
# COMPACT_ATOMS: atom_id res chain seq x y z
N MET A 1 -30.11 48.38 18.96
CA MET A 1 -29.11 47.44 18.39
C MET A 1 -28.11 46.89 19.40
N ASN A 2 -27.84 47.53 20.54
CA ASN A 2 -26.78 47.07 21.47
C ASN A 2 -27.07 45.78 22.25
N LYS A 3 -28.34 45.35 22.40
CA LYS A 3 -28.69 44.14 23.18
C LYS A 3 -28.44 42.82 22.45
N LEU A 4 -28.45 42.82 21.11
CA LEU A 4 -28.17 41.60 20.32
C LEU A 4 -26.68 41.23 20.32
N PHE A 5 -25.81 42.25 20.43
CA PHE A 5 -24.37 42.08 20.45
C PHE A 5 -23.87 41.40 21.74
N TYR A 6 -24.45 41.76 22.89
CA TYR A 6 -24.12 41.10 24.18
C TYR A 6 -24.57 39.63 24.22
N PHE A 7 -25.67 39.28 23.55
CA PHE A 7 -26.13 37.90 23.47
C PHE A 7 -25.17 37.03 22.64
N PHE A 8 -24.61 37.56 21.56
CA PHE A 8 -23.64 36.87 20.73
C PHE A 8 -22.29 36.64 21.43
N ILE A 9 -21.83 37.61 22.23
CA ILE A 9 -20.60 37.45 23.02
C ILE A 9 -20.81 36.40 24.13
N PHE A 10 -21.98 36.34 24.77
CA PHE A 10 -22.26 35.38 25.84
C PHE A 10 -22.27 33.91 25.35
N ILE A 11 -22.69 33.67 24.10
CA ILE A 11 -22.70 32.31 23.51
C ILE A 11 -21.29 31.81 23.17
N ILE A 12 -20.35 32.71 22.84
CA ILE A 12 -18.95 32.33 22.55
C ILE A 12 -18.23 31.91 23.85
N PHE A 13 -18.57 32.53 24.99
CA PHE A 13 -18.02 32.14 26.30
C PHE A 13 -18.64 30.88 26.93
N LEU A 14 -19.81 30.42 26.44
CA LEU A 14 -20.42 29.17 26.88
C LEU A 14 -19.94 27.94 26.09
N ASN A 15 -19.24 28.16 24.97
CA ASN A 15 -18.65 27.10 24.15
C ASN A 15 -17.15 26.91 24.41
N SER A 16 -16.63 27.36 25.56
CA SER A 16 -15.44 26.75 26.13
C SER A 16 -15.79 25.34 26.58
N VAL A 17 -16.02 24.47 25.59
CA VAL A 17 -15.88 23.03 25.72
C VAL A 17 -14.52 22.87 26.37
N PHE A 18 -14.53 22.44 27.63
CA PHE A 18 -13.36 21.93 28.30
C PHE A 18 -12.87 20.79 27.42
N ALA A 19 -12.00 21.11 26.46
CA ALA A 19 -11.10 20.14 25.88
C ALA A 19 -10.28 19.68 27.09
N SER A 20 -10.68 18.57 27.68
CA SER A 20 -9.84 17.87 28.64
C SER A 20 -8.61 17.49 27.85
N ALA A 21 -7.59 18.35 27.88
CA ALA A 21 -6.32 18.05 27.27
C ALA A 21 -5.85 16.75 27.90
N GLU A 22 -5.80 15.68 27.10
CA GLU A 22 -5.25 14.41 27.57
C GLU A 22 -3.86 14.69 28.15
N CYS A 23 -3.62 14.21 29.37
CA CYS A 23 -2.37 14.53 30.07
C CYS A 23 -1.16 13.93 29.35
N ILE A 24 -1.36 12.83 28.63
CA ILE A 24 -0.38 12.30 27.68
C ILE A 24 -1.09 12.07 26.34
N SER A 25 -0.50 12.59 25.26
CA SER A 25 -0.89 12.24 23.90
C SER A 25 0.31 11.71 23.13
N THR A 26 0.04 10.82 22.19
CA THR A 26 1.08 10.15 21.39
C THR A 26 0.76 10.23 19.92
N THR A 27 1.78 10.51 19.11
CA THR A 27 1.69 10.49 17.65
C THR A 27 2.66 9.45 17.12
N ILE A 28 2.15 8.45 16.41
CA ILE A 28 2.96 7.41 15.77
C ILE A 28 3.26 7.84 14.33
N ALA A 29 4.50 7.64 13.88
CA ALA A 29 4.94 8.07 12.56
C ALA A 29 4.24 7.35 11.39
N LYS A 30 3.84 6.09 11.58
CA LYS A 30 3.19 5.24 10.56
C LYS A 30 1.91 4.62 11.15
N GLN A 31 0.95 4.28 10.29
CA GLN A 31 -0.22 3.50 10.70
C GLN A 31 0.08 1.99 10.75
N ASP A 32 0.88 1.49 9.79
CA ASP A 32 1.20 0.07 9.64
C ASP A 32 2.71 -0.15 9.68
N TYR A 33 3.13 -1.15 10.44
CA TYR A 33 4.52 -1.58 10.55
C TYR A 33 4.70 -3.02 10.08
N LEU A 34 5.92 -3.35 9.65
CA LEU A 34 6.34 -4.75 9.48
C LEU A 34 7.02 -5.25 10.77
N PRO A 35 7.07 -6.58 11.00
CA PRO A 35 7.78 -7.10 12.15
C PRO A 35 9.26 -6.72 12.13
N SER A 36 9.84 -6.51 13.31
CA SER A 36 11.23 -6.02 13.47
C SER A 36 11.52 -4.62 12.91
N GLU A 37 10.51 -3.87 12.46
CA GLU A 37 10.72 -2.46 12.18
C GLU A 37 10.87 -1.64 13.46
N THR A 38 11.66 -0.57 13.34
CA THR A 38 11.73 0.46 14.37
C THR A 38 10.49 1.35 14.34
N ILE A 39 9.82 1.43 15.49
CA ILE A 39 8.72 2.35 15.76
C ILE A 39 9.28 3.67 16.23
N GLN A 40 8.63 4.76 15.82
CA GLN A 40 8.93 6.12 16.25
C GLN A 40 7.64 6.75 16.74
N VAL A 41 7.67 7.25 17.98
CA VAL A 41 6.53 7.86 18.66
C VAL A 41 6.95 9.20 19.23
N GLU A 42 6.20 10.23 18.89
CA GLU A 42 6.25 11.51 19.59
C GLU A 42 5.28 11.49 20.76
N ILE A 43 5.74 11.87 21.94
CA ILE A 43 4.93 11.92 23.16
C ILE A 43 4.87 13.36 23.65
N LEU A 44 3.66 13.89 23.77
CA LEU A 44 3.39 15.16 24.44
C LEU A 44 2.81 14.85 25.82
N SER A 45 3.36 15.47 26.86
CA SER A 45 3.00 15.18 28.25
C SER A 45 2.88 16.46 29.06
N SER A 46 1.75 16.62 29.74
CA SER A 46 1.52 17.59 30.80
C SER A 46 1.53 16.92 32.19
N ALA A 47 2.03 15.69 32.29
CA ALA A 47 2.14 14.93 33.53
C ALA A 47 3.02 15.62 34.58
N SER A 48 2.73 15.36 35.86
CA SER A 48 3.45 16.00 36.97
C SER A 48 4.88 15.48 37.17
N ARG A 49 5.20 14.29 36.64
CA ARG A 49 6.56 13.73 36.61
C ARG A 49 7.06 13.48 35.20
N GLU A 50 8.38 13.54 35.07
CA GLU A 50 9.09 13.12 33.87
C GLU A 50 8.83 11.65 33.53
N ILE A 51 8.61 11.36 32.25
CA ILE A 51 8.44 10.00 31.73
C ILE A 51 9.80 9.32 31.71
N LYS A 52 9.90 8.12 32.30
CA LYS A 52 11.09 7.26 32.27
C LYS A 52 10.84 6.03 31.42
N THR A 53 11.90 5.34 31.00
CA THR A 53 11.76 4.06 30.28
C THR A 53 11.04 2.99 31.09
N THR A 54 11.11 3.04 32.43
CA THR A 54 10.36 2.16 33.34
C THR A 54 8.84 2.39 33.33
N ASP A 55 8.39 3.52 32.78
CA ASP A 55 6.98 3.86 32.64
C ASP A 55 6.38 3.35 31.33
N LEU A 56 7.21 2.81 30.44
CA LEU A 56 6.85 2.33 29.12
C LEU A 56 6.71 0.81 29.13
N MET A 57 5.62 0.32 28.55
CA MET A 57 5.38 -1.11 28.39
C MET A 57 4.77 -1.37 27.02
N LEU A 58 5.19 -2.45 26.37
CA LEU A 58 4.57 -2.91 25.13
C LEU A 58 3.77 -4.17 25.45
N TYR A 59 2.53 -4.23 25.00
CA TYR A 59 1.68 -5.42 25.12
C TYR A 59 1.25 -5.89 23.75
N ASN A 60 1.17 -7.21 23.57
CA ASN A 60 0.42 -7.85 22.49
C ASN A 60 -0.78 -8.53 23.16
N TYR A 61 -1.97 -7.98 22.94
CA TYR A 61 -3.16 -8.28 23.77
C TYR A 61 -2.85 -8.12 25.28
N ASP A 62 -2.86 -9.23 26.03
CA ASP A 62 -2.62 -9.26 27.48
C ASP A 62 -1.20 -9.68 27.86
N VAL A 63 -0.36 -10.03 26.89
CA VAL A 63 1.02 -10.48 27.11
C VAL A 63 1.97 -9.31 26.95
N GLN A 64 2.78 -9.04 27.97
CA GLN A 64 3.83 -8.03 27.88
C GLN A 64 4.92 -8.51 26.91
N ALA A 65 5.12 -7.75 25.84
CA ALA A 65 6.19 -7.95 24.89
C ALA A 65 7.47 -7.30 25.40
N TYR A 66 8.57 -8.06 25.39
CA TYR A 66 9.87 -7.52 25.74
C TYR A 66 10.44 -6.71 24.57
N THR A 67 10.77 -5.43 24.82
CA THR A 67 11.48 -4.56 23.88
C THR A 67 12.36 -3.59 24.66
N GLN A 68 13.37 -3.03 23.99
CA GLN A 68 14.23 -2.00 24.55
C GLN A 68 13.76 -0.63 24.07
N PHE A 69 13.26 0.17 25.00
CA PHE A 69 12.82 1.53 24.72
C PHE A 69 13.98 2.52 24.75
N ASN A 70 14.14 3.28 23.67
CA ASN A 70 15.03 4.44 23.61
C ASN A 70 14.18 5.70 23.72
N LEU A 71 14.22 6.35 24.89
CA LEU A 71 13.45 7.56 25.18
C LEU A 71 14.39 8.76 25.23
N ILE A 72 14.13 9.76 24.40
CA ILE A 72 14.85 11.03 24.36
C ILE A 72 13.91 12.15 24.78
N LYS A 73 14.28 12.92 25.81
CA LYS A 73 13.57 14.13 26.20
C LYS A 73 13.96 15.28 25.29
N LEU A 74 12.99 15.84 24.57
CA LEU A 74 13.20 16.98 23.67
C LEU A 74 12.91 18.33 24.36
N SER A 75 11.92 18.34 25.26
CA SER A 75 11.60 19.49 26.11
C SER A 75 10.96 19.01 27.41
N ASN A 76 10.51 19.93 28.27
CA ASN A 76 9.80 19.57 29.50
C ASN A 76 8.50 18.78 29.25
N GLN A 77 7.88 18.99 28.10
CA GLN A 77 6.58 18.40 27.75
C GLN A 77 6.64 17.48 26.52
N LYS A 78 7.81 17.32 25.90
CA LYS A 78 7.93 16.60 24.63
C LYS A 78 9.05 15.57 24.69
N TYR A 79 8.73 14.35 24.26
CA TYR A 79 9.66 13.22 24.21
C TYR A 79 9.58 12.56 22.83
N PHE A 80 10.69 11.96 22.42
CA PHE A 80 10.79 11.10 21.26
C PHE A 80 11.16 9.70 21.73
N LEU A 81 10.32 8.73 21.40
CA LEU A 81 10.48 7.33 21.74
C LEU A 81 10.72 6.53 20.46
N PHE A 82 11.71 5.65 20.48
CA PHE A 82 11.86 4.64 19.43
C PHE A 82 12.30 3.30 19.98
N PHE A 83 11.84 2.23 19.34
CA PHE A 83 12.09 0.85 19.74
C PHE A 83 11.76 -0.09 18.58
N ASP A 84 12.36 -1.27 18.56
CA ASP A 84 12.04 -2.29 17.56
C ASP A 84 10.85 -3.12 18.02
N ILE A 85 9.90 -3.34 17.12
CA ILE A 85 8.76 -4.22 17.41
C ILE A 85 9.19 -5.69 17.32
N PRO A 86 8.65 -6.60 18.17
CA PRO A 86 8.98 -8.01 18.08
C PRO A 86 8.66 -8.62 16.70
N GLN A 87 9.24 -9.79 16.42
CA GLN A 87 9.10 -10.49 15.12
C GLN A 87 7.69 -10.99 14.80
N SER A 88 6.77 -11.01 15.77
CA SER A 88 5.38 -11.41 15.54
C SER A 88 4.54 -10.25 15.01
N SER A 89 3.70 -10.52 14.01
CA SER A 89 2.64 -9.63 13.57
C SER A 89 1.48 -9.57 14.58
N GLY A 90 0.61 -8.58 14.43
CA GLY A 90 -0.58 -8.38 15.26
C GLY A 90 -0.73 -6.96 15.82
N ASP A 91 -1.69 -6.84 16.74
CA ASP A 91 -2.02 -5.59 17.41
C ASP A 91 -1.20 -5.45 18.70
N TYR A 92 -0.38 -4.42 18.75
CA TYR A 92 0.38 -4.06 19.94
C TYR A 92 -0.18 -2.80 20.58
N TYR A 93 0.02 -2.66 21.89
CA TYR A 93 -0.41 -1.53 22.69
C TYR A 93 0.79 -0.99 23.46
N LEU A 94 1.25 0.20 23.08
CA LEU A 94 2.21 0.96 23.87
C LEU A 94 1.47 1.58 25.04
N LYS A 95 1.78 1.15 26.26
CA LYS A 95 1.23 1.70 27.49
C LYS A 95 2.25 2.60 28.17
N ILE A 96 1.84 3.82 28.50
CA ILE A 96 2.62 4.82 29.21
C ILE A 96 1.96 5.10 30.54
N LYS A 97 2.64 4.79 31.64
CA LYS A 97 2.11 4.96 33.01
C LYS A 97 2.67 6.21 33.66
N ASN A 98 1.84 7.18 34.02
CA ASN A 98 2.31 8.43 34.61
C ASN A 98 1.31 9.07 35.58
N TYR A 99 1.75 10.07 36.35
CA TYR A 99 0.91 10.84 37.26
C TYR A 99 0.34 12.06 36.55
N CYS A 100 -0.99 12.12 36.48
CA CYS A 100 -1.76 13.21 35.92
C CYS A 100 -2.65 13.77 37.03
N ASN A 101 -2.44 15.03 37.41
CA ASN A 101 -3.12 15.64 38.56
C ASN A 101 -3.07 14.75 39.83
N ASP A 102 -1.88 14.23 40.14
CA ASP A 102 -1.59 13.33 41.26
C ASP A 102 -2.22 11.93 41.21
N ASN A 103 -2.96 11.61 40.14
CA ASN A 103 -3.50 10.26 39.91
C ASN A 103 -2.59 9.47 38.95
N LEU A 104 -2.33 8.22 39.31
CA LEU A 104 -1.56 7.30 38.47
C LEU A 104 -2.45 6.76 37.34
N GLU A 105 -2.22 7.23 36.13
CA GLU A 105 -2.99 6.88 34.94
C GLU A 105 -2.14 6.09 33.95
N THR A 106 -2.81 5.36 33.04
CA THR A 106 -2.17 4.59 31.97
C THR A 106 -2.79 4.97 30.64
N TYR A 107 -1.95 5.47 29.74
CA TYR A 107 -2.29 5.86 28.38
C TYR A 107 -1.90 4.74 27.43
N SER A 108 -2.77 4.40 26.49
CA SER A 108 -2.58 3.25 25.62
C SER A 108 -2.74 3.65 24.17
N THR A 109 -1.70 3.39 23.37
CA THR A 109 -1.68 3.69 21.95
C THR A 109 -1.54 2.41 21.15
N LYS A 110 -2.48 2.18 20.23
CA LYS A 110 -2.48 1.01 19.36
C LYS A 110 -1.43 1.16 18.26
N ILE A 111 -0.68 0.10 18.04
CA ILE A 111 0.31 -0.07 16.97
C ILE A 111 -0.09 -1.32 16.19
N ILE A 112 -0.21 -1.20 14.87
CA ILE A 112 -0.58 -2.32 14.00
C ILE A 112 0.66 -2.85 13.29
N THR A 113 0.95 -4.14 13.45
CA THR A 113 1.96 -4.83 12.65
C THR A 113 1.31 -5.81 11.70
N LYS A 114 1.60 -5.64 10.41
CA LYS A 114 1.12 -6.52 9.36
C LYS A 114 1.99 -7.75 9.24
N GLU A 115 1.41 -8.82 8.71
CA GLU A 115 2.21 -9.97 8.31
C GLU A 115 3.19 -9.58 7.19
N PRO A 116 4.43 -10.09 7.24
CA PRO A 116 5.39 -9.87 6.18
C PRO A 116 4.84 -10.45 4.88
N ILE A 117 5.03 -9.72 3.79
CA ILE A 117 4.54 -10.08 2.46
C ILE A 117 5.04 -11.48 2.05
N GLU A 118 6.24 -11.87 2.49
CA GLU A 118 6.86 -13.18 2.24
C GLU A 118 6.00 -14.37 2.73
N ARG A 119 5.25 -14.20 3.84
CA ARG A 119 4.34 -15.24 4.35
C ARG A 119 3.16 -15.45 3.40
N PHE A 120 2.62 -14.36 2.86
CA PHE A 120 1.60 -14.42 1.82
C PHE A 120 2.16 -15.01 0.53
N TYR A 121 3.40 -14.67 0.16
CA TYR A 121 4.06 -15.25 -1.02
C TYR A 121 4.21 -16.77 -0.91
N SER A 122 4.64 -17.28 0.25
CA SER A 122 4.85 -18.71 0.47
C SER A 122 3.53 -19.48 0.47
N SER A 123 2.53 -18.99 1.21
CA SER A 123 1.18 -19.58 1.25
C SER A 123 0.50 -19.56 -0.12
N LEU A 124 0.61 -18.44 -0.84
CA LEU A 124 0.07 -18.30 -2.20
C LEU A 124 0.79 -19.24 -3.18
N LYS A 125 2.13 -19.35 -3.08
CA LYS A 125 2.92 -20.27 -3.90
C LYS A 125 2.48 -21.72 -3.70
N ASP A 126 2.33 -22.17 -2.46
CA ASP A 126 1.91 -23.54 -2.15
C ASP A 126 0.48 -23.82 -2.60
N SER A 127 -0.44 -22.86 -2.40
CA SER A 127 -1.82 -22.96 -2.89
C SER A 127 -1.87 -23.05 -4.42
N LEU A 128 -1.07 -22.24 -5.12
CA LEU A 128 -1.00 -22.22 -6.58
C LEU A 128 -0.32 -23.46 -7.14
N LYS A 129 0.74 -23.99 -6.52
CA LYS A 129 1.38 -25.24 -6.97
C LYS A 129 0.38 -26.38 -7.11
N ASN A 130 -0.56 -26.48 -6.18
CA ASN A 130 -1.56 -27.55 -6.17
C ASN A 130 -2.76 -27.28 -7.11
N ASN A 131 -2.96 -26.03 -7.53
CA ASN A 131 -4.16 -25.58 -8.24
C ASN A 131 -3.86 -24.78 -9.52
N LEU A 132 -2.65 -24.87 -10.04
CA LEU A 132 -2.14 -23.99 -11.09
C LEU A 132 -3.02 -24.03 -12.35
N TYR A 133 -3.59 -25.19 -12.66
CA TYR A 133 -4.45 -25.40 -13.82
C TYR A 133 -5.95 -25.15 -13.55
N SER A 134 -6.36 -24.98 -12.28
CA SER A 134 -7.76 -24.77 -11.90
C SER A 134 -8.10 -23.31 -11.57
N VAL A 135 -7.12 -22.48 -11.24
CA VAL A 135 -7.31 -21.03 -11.01
C VAL A 135 -7.66 -20.28 -12.30
N SER A 136 -8.19 -19.05 -12.24
CA SER A 136 -8.50 -18.28 -13.46
C SER A 136 -7.23 -17.85 -14.21
N LEU A 137 -7.33 -17.52 -15.50
CA LEU A 137 -6.19 -17.02 -16.28
C LEU A 137 -5.66 -15.69 -15.70
N ASP A 138 -6.54 -14.81 -15.21
CA ASP A 138 -6.13 -13.56 -14.56
C ASP A 138 -5.29 -13.81 -13.32
N GLN A 139 -5.69 -14.80 -12.51
CA GLN A 139 -4.92 -15.22 -11.33
C GLN A 139 -3.55 -15.79 -11.72
N ILE A 140 -3.45 -16.53 -12.84
CA ILE A 140 -2.17 -17.02 -13.37
C ILE A 140 -1.27 -15.87 -13.82
N VAL A 141 -1.82 -14.87 -14.53
CA VAL A 141 -1.06 -13.71 -15.01
C VAL A 141 -0.54 -12.88 -13.84
N LEU A 142 -1.39 -12.62 -12.84
CA LEU A 142 -1.00 -11.93 -11.61
C LEU A 142 0.07 -12.72 -10.84
N ALA A 143 -0.10 -14.03 -10.71
CA ALA A 143 0.91 -14.90 -10.11
C ALA A 143 2.24 -14.86 -10.86
N GLY A 144 2.21 -14.84 -12.20
CA GLY A 144 3.40 -14.71 -13.04
C GLY A 144 4.19 -13.45 -12.68
N LYS A 145 3.49 -12.33 -12.50
CA LYS A 145 4.13 -11.07 -12.09
C LYS A 145 4.70 -11.13 -10.66
N ILE A 146 3.92 -11.66 -9.72
CA ILE A 146 4.31 -11.77 -8.30
C ILE A 146 5.56 -12.65 -8.14
N PHE A 147 5.61 -13.79 -8.83
CA PHE A 147 6.68 -14.78 -8.70
C PHE A 147 7.79 -14.64 -9.75
N GLN A 148 7.91 -13.51 -10.45
CA GLN A 148 8.91 -13.29 -11.52
C GLN A 148 10.37 -13.50 -11.09
N TYR A 149 10.67 -13.38 -9.78
CA TYR A 149 12.01 -13.59 -9.23
C TYR A 149 12.28 -15.04 -8.79
N ASP A 150 11.25 -15.87 -8.69
CA ASP A 150 11.37 -17.30 -8.44
C ASP A 150 11.36 -18.04 -9.78
N LYS A 151 12.55 -18.17 -10.38
CA LYS A 151 12.69 -18.63 -11.77
C LYS A 151 11.99 -19.97 -12.03
N GLU A 152 12.18 -20.95 -11.16
CA GLU A 152 11.61 -22.28 -11.32
C GLU A 152 10.07 -22.23 -11.26
N PHE A 153 9.51 -21.52 -10.29
CA PHE A 153 8.07 -21.43 -10.15
C PHE A 153 7.43 -20.54 -11.23
N HIS A 154 8.11 -19.48 -11.65
CA HIS A 154 7.67 -18.63 -12.75
C HIS A 154 7.58 -19.40 -14.08
N GLU A 155 8.53 -20.29 -14.37
CA GLU A 155 8.47 -21.16 -15.55
C GLU A 155 7.27 -22.13 -15.49
N GLN A 156 6.94 -22.66 -14.31
CA GLN A 156 5.74 -23.49 -14.12
C GLN A 156 4.45 -22.69 -14.39
N ILE A 157 4.35 -21.47 -13.83
CA ILE A 157 3.23 -20.55 -14.07
C ILE A 157 3.10 -20.22 -15.56
N TYR A 158 4.21 -19.93 -16.24
CA TYR A 158 4.23 -19.65 -17.67
C TYR A 158 3.78 -20.86 -18.51
N SER A 159 4.19 -22.07 -18.15
CA SER A 159 3.74 -23.30 -18.79
C SER A 159 2.22 -23.51 -18.63
N ALA A 160 1.69 -23.31 -17.41
CA ALA A 160 0.26 -23.37 -17.16
C ALA A 160 -0.52 -22.30 -17.94
N TYR A 161 0.02 -21.07 -18.00
CA TYR A 161 -0.53 -20.00 -18.81
C TYR A 161 -0.60 -20.41 -20.28
N THR A 162 0.52 -20.79 -20.90
CA THR A 162 0.60 -21.11 -22.35
C THR A 162 -0.33 -22.26 -22.74
N SER A 163 -0.37 -23.32 -21.94
CA SER A 163 -1.26 -24.49 -22.17
C SER A 163 -2.75 -24.14 -22.20
N ARG A 164 -3.15 -23.03 -21.57
CA ARG A 164 -4.55 -22.59 -21.45
C ARG A 164 -4.86 -21.39 -22.34
N ALA A 165 -3.88 -20.50 -22.53
CA ALA A 165 -3.97 -19.29 -23.34
C ALA A 165 -4.18 -19.57 -24.83
N ASP A 166 -3.74 -20.73 -25.34
CA ASP A 166 -3.95 -21.14 -26.73
C ASP A 166 -5.42 -21.23 -27.13
N ASN A 167 -6.33 -21.41 -26.17
CA ASN A 167 -7.79 -21.33 -26.40
C ASN A 167 -8.32 -19.90 -26.41
N CYS A 168 -7.64 -18.98 -25.72
CA CYS A 168 -8.00 -17.57 -25.59
C CYS A 168 -7.57 -16.78 -26.84
N ILE A 169 -6.38 -17.05 -27.41
CA ILE A 169 -5.91 -16.42 -28.66
C ILE A 169 -6.85 -16.68 -29.85
N LYS A 170 -7.70 -17.72 -29.79
CA LYS A 170 -8.69 -18.07 -30.82
C LYS A 170 -10.07 -17.43 -30.62
N LYS A 171 -10.35 -16.83 -29.47
CA LYS A 171 -11.61 -16.13 -29.16
C LYS A 171 -11.28 -14.76 -28.56
N GLU A 172 -11.28 -13.74 -29.41
CA GLU A 172 -11.28 -12.30 -29.08
C GLU A 172 -10.89 -11.98 -27.62
N CYS A 173 -9.60 -12.07 -27.31
CA CYS A 173 -9.12 -11.73 -25.97
C CYS A 173 -9.11 -10.23 -25.75
N ASP A 174 -9.62 -9.84 -24.59
CA ASP A 174 -9.59 -8.49 -24.04
C ASP A 174 -8.17 -7.91 -24.08
N ALA A 175 -8.04 -6.69 -24.62
CA ALA A 175 -6.77 -5.96 -24.70
C ALA A 175 -6.13 -5.73 -23.32
N GLN A 176 -6.95 -5.64 -22.27
CA GLN A 176 -6.49 -5.58 -20.88
C GLN A 176 -5.73 -6.85 -20.50
N TRP A 177 -6.25 -8.02 -20.89
CA TRP A 177 -5.67 -9.32 -20.59
C TRP A 177 -4.33 -9.54 -21.29
N ILE A 178 -4.26 -9.11 -22.55
CA ILE A 178 -3.04 -9.15 -23.36
C ILE A 178 -1.96 -8.25 -22.74
N SER A 179 -2.33 -7.05 -22.31
CA SER A 179 -1.41 -6.10 -21.68
C SER A 179 -0.83 -6.66 -20.37
N LEU A 180 -1.70 -7.18 -19.49
CA LEU A 180 -1.28 -7.80 -18.23
C LEU A 180 -0.36 -9.01 -18.46
N SER A 181 -0.68 -9.85 -19.44
CA SER A 181 0.13 -11.02 -19.79
C SER A 181 1.51 -10.65 -20.33
N SER A 182 1.61 -9.55 -21.08
CA SER A 182 2.89 -9.04 -21.60
C SER A 182 3.80 -8.46 -20.50
N ILE A 183 3.20 -7.93 -19.42
CA ILE A 183 3.93 -7.42 -18.25
C ILE A 183 4.38 -8.58 -17.35
N ALA A 184 3.54 -9.61 -17.22
CA ALA A 184 3.84 -10.81 -16.43
C ALA A 184 4.87 -11.72 -17.11
N PHE A 185 4.84 -11.84 -18.45
CA PHE A 185 5.67 -12.75 -19.22
C PHE A 185 6.36 -12.00 -20.37
N PRO A 186 7.59 -11.49 -20.17
CA PRO A 186 8.30 -10.69 -21.18
C PRO A 186 8.47 -11.37 -22.54
N ILE A 187 8.55 -12.70 -22.57
CA ILE A 187 8.64 -13.51 -23.80
C ILE A 187 7.38 -13.35 -24.68
N ILE A 188 6.20 -13.20 -24.07
CA ILE A 188 4.95 -12.97 -24.80
C ILE A 188 4.97 -11.59 -25.46
N LYS A 189 5.50 -10.58 -24.75
CA LYS A 189 5.67 -9.23 -25.30
C LYS A 189 6.52 -9.26 -26.57
N GLU A 190 7.62 -10.02 -26.57
CA GLU A 190 8.47 -10.17 -27.76
C GLU A 190 7.76 -10.91 -28.90
N GLN A 191 7.07 -12.01 -28.61
CA GLN A 191 6.29 -12.74 -29.63
C GLN A 191 5.16 -11.89 -30.22
N MET A 192 4.53 -11.04 -29.42
CA MET A 192 3.54 -10.08 -29.88
C MET A 192 4.17 -9.01 -30.77
N ILE A 193 5.27 -8.40 -30.33
CA ILE A 193 6.01 -7.42 -31.13
C ILE A 193 6.45 -8.05 -32.45
N ASN A 194 6.93 -9.29 -32.43
CA ASN A 194 7.32 -10.01 -33.64
C ASN A 194 6.11 -10.31 -34.54
N LYS A 195 4.97 -10.74 -34.00
CA LYS A 195 3.72 -10.89 -34.79
C LYS A 195 3.19 -9.57 -35.35
N ILE A 196 3.32 -8.47 -34.62
CA ILE A 196 2.98 -7.13 -35.10
C ILE A 196 3.93 -6.74 -36.25
N ARG A 197 5.24 -6.91 -36.05
CA ARG A 197 6.27 -6.66 -37.07
C ARG A 197 6.13 -7.54 -38.31
N GLU A 198 5.81 -8.81 -38.14
CA GLU A 198 5.54 -9.77 -39.22
C GLU A 198 4.28 -9.38 -40.02
N ARG A 199 3.27 -8.81 -39.34
CA ARG A 199 2.09 -8.21 -39.98
C ARG A 199 2.38 -6.84 -40.61
N GLU A 200 3.38 -6.12 -40.12
CA GLU A 200 3.85 -4.82 -40.65
C GLU A 200 4.66 -4.95 -41.95
N ILE A 201 5.00 -6.16 -42.43
CA ILE A 201 5.79 -6.34 -43.68
C ILE A 201 4.99 -6.03 -44.98
N LEU A 202 3.73 -5.61 -44.93
CA LEU A 202 2.96 -5.30 -46.15
C LEU A 202 2.44 -3.88 -46.31
N ILE A 203 2.79 -2.92 -45.45
CA ILE A 203 2.48 -1.51 -45.73
C ILE A 203 3.60 -0.58 -45.23
N THR A 204 4.58 -0.32 -46.08
CA THR A 204 5.45 0.86 -45.94
C THR A 204 4.61 2.12 -46.16
N GLY A 205 4.12 2.71 -45.07
CA GLY A 205 3.48 4.03 -45.04
C GLY A 205 2.78 4.35 -43.72
N GLN A 206 3.40 5.16 -42.86
CA GLN A 206 2.90 6.13 -41.84
C GLN A 206 1.67 5.89 -40.90
N TRP A 207 1.07 4.71 -40.64
CA TRP A 207 -0.20 4.65 -39.85
C TRP A 207 -0.04 4.60 -38.31
N LYS A 208 -1.02 5.15 -37.57
CA LYS A 208 -1.27 4.97 -36.13
C LYS A 208 -2.64 4.30 -35.91
N ILE A 209 -2.76 3.46 -34.88
CA ILE A 209 -4.03 2.88 -34.41
C ILE A 209 -4.58 3.74 -33.27
N ILE A 210 -5.85 4.13 -33.37
CA ILE A 210 -6.64 4.76 -32.29
C ILE A 210 -7.80 3.83 -31.96
N LEU A 211 -7.99 3.54 -30.66
CA LEU A 211 -9.14 2.79 -30.14
C LEU A 211 -10.18 3.78 -29.63
N GLN A 212 -11.40 3.71 -30.14
CA GLN A 212 -12.57 4.38 -29.57
C GLN A 212 -13.72 3.35 -29.36
N ASP A 213 -14.35 3.50 -28.20
CA ASP A 213 -15.31 2.70 -27.42
C ASP A 213 -16.58 2.15 -28.15
N PRO A 214 -17.54 1.46 -27.50
CA PRO A 214 -17.52 0.18 -26.75
C PRO A 214 -18.11 -1.00 -27.56
N SER A 215 -18.45 -0.81 -28.84
CA SER A 215 -19.19 -1.79 -29.66
C SER A 215 -18.75 -1.79 -31.12
N ILE A 216 -17.52 -2.25 -31.36
CA ILE A 216 -16.93 -2.75 -32.63
C ILE A 216 -17.31 -1.99 -33.94
N LYS A 217 -16.35 -1.21 -34.47
CA LYS A 217 -15.90 -1.25 -35.89
C LYS A 217 -14.61 -0.43 -36.05
N CYS A 218 -13.48 -1.10 -36.32
CA CYS A 218 -12.21 -0.46 -36.61
C CYS A 218 -12.12 0.00 -38.07
N ASN A 219 -11.82 1.27 -38.31
CA ASN A 219 -11.37 1.77 -39.61
C ASN A 219 -10.04 2.53 -39.44
N ILE A 220 -9.09 2.25 -40.32
CA ILE A 220 -7.73 2.85 -40.33
C ILE A 220 -7.72 3.97 -41.37
N SER A 221 -7.24 5.16 -41.02
CA SER A 221 -6.94 6.21 -42.01
C SER A 221 -5.91 7.22 -41.51
N PHE A 222 -5.30 7.93 -42.46
CA PHE A 222 -4.17 8.82 -42.25
C PHE A 222 -4.27 10.08 -43.07
N ASN A 223 -3.69 11.17 -42.55
CA ASN A 223 -2.59 11.89 -43.21
C ASN A 223 -2.15 13.11 -42.38
N GLY A 224 -0.82 13.29 -42.28
CA GLY A 224 -0.15 14.58 -42.08
C GLY A 224 -0.41 15.36 -40.78
N GLY A 225 0.48 15.22 -39.79
CA GLY A 225 0.55 16.13 -38.64
C GLY A 225 1.54 15.65 -37.55
N ASN A 226 2.35 16.56 -37.03
CA ASN A 226 3.64 16.32 -36.33
C ASN A 226 3.63 15.36 -35.12
N GLU A 227 4.67 14.53 -35.11
CA GLU A 227 5.00 13.43 -34.19
C GLU A 227 5.26 13.84 -32.72
N THR A 228 5.56 15.12 -32.47
CA THR A 228 6.06 15.62 -31.18
C THR A 228 5.00 15.76 -30.09
N GLU A 229 3.71 15.77 -30.44
CA GLU A 229 2.61 15.93 -29.48
C GLU A 229 2.18 14.59 -28.84
N PHE A 230 2.64 13.46 -29.38
CA PHE A 230 2.24 12.12 -28.91
C PHE A 230 3.09 11.62 -27.73
N ILE A 231 4.34 12.06 -27.61
CA ILE A 231 5.24 11.61 -26.53
C ILE A 231 4.88 12.26 -25.18
N SER A 232 4.33 13.49 -25.15
CA SER A 232 3.99 14.16 -23.88
C SER A 232 2.81 13.53 -23.15
N ASN A 233 1.87 12.91 -23.86
CA ASN A 233 0.65 12.35 -23.26
C ASN A 233 0.79 10.91 -22.75
N ILE A 234 1.92 10.23 -23.02
CA ILE A 234 2.20 8.89 -22.46
C ILE A 234 2.84 8.97 -21.08
N LEU A 235 3.53 10.07 -20.74
CA LEU A 235 4.19 10.23 -19.44
C LEU A 235 3.22 10.54 -18.29
N ASP A 236 2.00 11.01 -18.58
CA ASP A 236 1.00 11.36 -17.56
C ASP A 236 0.16 10.17 -17.05
N LEU A 237 0.37 8.96 -17.57
CA LEU A 237 -0.30 7.72 -17.12
C LEU A 237 0.56 6.87 -16.16
N THR A 238 1.67 7.42 -15.67
CA THR A 238 2.51 6.78 -14.62
C THR A 238 2.49 7.51 -13.28
N SER A 239 1.62 8.51 -13.13
CA SER A 239 1.40 9.23 -11.89
C SER A 239 -0.08 9.24 -11.51
N TYR A 240 -0.60 8.08 -11.11
CA TYR A 240 -1.59 7.86 -10.04
C TYR A 240 -1.66 6.37 -9.69
#